data_AF-A0A4P9WP57-F1
#
_entry.id   AF-A0A4P9WP57-F1
#
_cell.length_a   1.000
_cell.length_b   1.000
_cell.length_c   1.000
_cell.angle_alpha   90.00
_cell.angle_beta   90.00
_cell.angle_gamma   90.00
#
_symmetry.space_group_name_H-M   'P 1'
#
loop_
_entity.id
_entity.type
_entity.pdbx_description
1 polymer ?
#
loop_
_entity_poly.entity_id
_entity_poly.type
_entity_poly.pdbx_seq_one_letter_code
_entity_poly.pdbx_strand_id
1 'polypeptide(L)' 'MADHNGIAKQFVDYYYQTFDSNRNALGALYKDVSMLTFEGQPFQGVQAISEKL' A
#
# COMPACT_ATOMS: atom_id res chain seq x y z
N MET A 1 13.02 7.06 21.30
CA MET A 1 12.49 5.83 20.66
C MET A 1 11.39 6.27 19.71
N ALA A 2 11.38 5.80 18.46
CA ALA A 2 10.29 6.15 17.55
C ALA A 2 8.95 5.67 18.11
N ASP A 3 7.90 6.49 18.01
CA ASP A 3 6.54 6.07 18.35
C ASP A 3 5.97 5.22 17.20
N HIS A 4 6.25 3.92 17.26
CA HIS A 4 5.81 2.95 16.25
C HIS A 4 4.28 2.91 16.11
N ASN A 5 3.54 3.12 17.21
CA ASN A 5 2.08 3.11 17.19
C ASN A 5 1.54 4.35 16.46
N GLY A 6 2.11 5.52 16.71
CA GLY A 6 1.78 6.74 15.99
C GLY A 6 2.06 6.65 14.48
N ILE A 7 3.18 6.04 14.10
CA ILE A 7 3.54 5.83 12.69
C ILE A 7 2.58 4.84 12.03
N ALA A 8 2.28 3.71 12.68
CA ALA A 8 1.35 2.72 12.16
C ALA A 8 -0.05 3.29 11.95
N LYS A 9 -0.54 4.09 12.91
CA LYS A 9 -1.84 4.76 12.79
C LYS A 9 -1.88 5.70 11.58
N GLN A 10 -0.88 6.56 11.42
CA GLN A 10 -0.81 7.49 10.29
C GLN A 10 -0.73 6.76 8.94
N PHE A 11 0.03 5.66 8.87
CA PHE A 11 0.12 4.84 7.67
C PHE A 11 -1.25 4.26 7.30
N VAL A 12 -1.96 3.66 8.26
CA VAL A 12 -3.28 3.06 8.03
C VAL A 12 -4.30 4.12 7.60
N ASP A 13 -4.34 5.25 8.30
CA ASP A 13 -5.24 6.36 7.99
C ASP A 13 -4.98 6.87 6.55
N TYR A 14 -3.73 7.11 6.19
CA TYR A 14 -3.34 7.52 4.83
C TYR A 14 -3.67 6.45 3.78
N TYR A 15 -3.37 5.18 4.06
CA TYR A 15 -3.57 4.09 3.13
C TYR A 15 -5.05 3.96 2.75
N TYR A 16 -5.95 3.86 3.73
CA TYR A 16 -7.38 3.71 3.46
C TYR A 16 -8.00 4.96 2.84
N GLN A 17 -7.64 6.15 3.33
CA GLN A 17 -8.11 7.39 2.70
C GLN A 17 -7.70 7.48 1.23
N THR A 18 -6.46 7.11 0.91
CA THR A 18 -5.95 7.11 -0.47
C THR A 18 -6.61 6.00 -1.29
N PHE A 19 -6.87 4.84 -0.71
CA PHE A 19 -7.58 3.73 -1.35
C PHE A 19 -9.00 4.12 -1.78
N ASP A 20 -9.70 4.92 -0.98
CA ASP A 20 -11.07 5.36 -1.30
C ASP A 20 -11.10 6.52 -2.30
N SER A 21 -10.10 7.40 -2.27
CA SER A 21 -10.10 8.64 -3.06
C SER A 21 -9.29 8.57 -4.36
N ASN A 22 -8.13 7.92 -4.36
CA ASN A 22 -7.23 7.80 -5.51
C ASN A 22 -6.26 6.62 -5.36
N ARG A 23 -6.69 5.42 -5.74
CA ARG A 23 -5.90 4.18 -5.59
C ARG A 23 -4.56 4.21 -6.31
N ASN A 24 -4.46 4.90 -7.46
CA ASN A 24 -3.22 5.00 -8.21
C ASN A 24 -2.08 5.66 -7.38
N ALA A 25 -2.42 6.51 -6.41
CA ALA A 25 -1.43 7.14 -5.53
C ALA A 25 -0.82 6.19 -4.49
N LEU A 26 -1.41 5.00 -4.27
CA LEU A 26 -0.85 3.98 -3.37
C LEU A 26 0.43 3.36 -3.91
N GLY A 27 0.70 3.46 -5.22
CA GLY A 27 1.93 2.96 -5.84
C GLY A 27 3.19 3.45 -5.12
N ALA A 28 3.18 4.69 -4.60
CA ALA A 28 4.30 5.28 -3.86
C ALA A 28 4.61 4.61 -2.51
N LEU A 29 3.67 3.83 -1.95
CA LEU A 29 3.88 3.08 -0.70
C LEU A 29 4.57 1.74 -0.92
N TYR A 30 4.62 1.26 -2.16
CA TYR A 30 5.22 -0.02 -2.52
C TYR A 30 6.64 0.15 -3.06
N LYS A 31 7.40 -0.92 -3.01
CA LYS A 31 8.76 -1.03 -3.56
C LYS A 31 8.81 -2.16 -4.58
N ASP A 32 9.88 -2.24 -5.36
CA ASP A 32 10.05 -3.29 -6.39
C ASP A 32 10.02 -4.71 -5.80
N VAL A 33 10.38 -4.84 -4.52
CA VAL A 33 10.34 -6.11 -3.78
C VAL A 33 9.03 -6.35 -3.03
N SER A 34 8.07 -5.42 -3.08
CA SER A 34 6.77 -5.58 -2.43
C SER A 34 5.94 -6.67 -3.09
N MET A 35 5.08 -7.32 -2.29
CA MET A 35 4.14 -8.34 -2.76
C MET A 35 2.77 -8.08 -2.15
N LEU A 36 1.74 -8.00 -3.01
CA LEU A 36 0.34 -7.95 -2.64
C LEU A 36 -0.30 -9.28 -3.03
N THR A 37 -0.98 -9.95 -2.10
CA THR A 37 -1.84 -11.09 -2.43
C THR A 37 -3.28 -10.64 -2.35
N PHE A 38 -3.96 -10.55 -3.49
CA PHE A 38 -5.36 -10.14 -3.58
C PHE A 38 -6.21 -11.32 -4.02
N GLU A 39 -7.19 -11.72 -3.19
CA GLU A 39 -8.09 -12.87 -3.46
C GLU A 39 -7.35 -14.17 -3.85
N GLY A 40 -6.18 -14.42 -3.26
CA GLY A 40 -5.36 -15.60 -3.53
C GLY A 40 -4.41 -15.47 -4.72
N GLN A 41 -4.42 -14.36 -5.45
CA GLN A 41 -3.49 -14.09 -6.55
C GLN A 41 -2.33 -13.19 -6.08
N PRO A 42 -1.06 -13.59 -6.25
CA PRO A 42 0.10 -12.77 -5.90
C PRO A 42 0.45 -11.76 -7.02
N PHE A 43 0.77 -10.53 -6.61
CA PHE A 43 1.24 -9.43 -7.46
C PHE A 43 2.54 -8.90 -6.87
N GLN A 44 3.64 -8.99 -7.62
CA GLN A 44 4.96 -8.57 -7.18
C GLN A 44 5.41 -7.30 -7.90
N GLY A 45 5.97 -6.36 -7.13
CA GLY A 45 6.53 -5.10 -7.64
C GLY A 45 5.49 -3.99 -7.78
N VAL A 46 5.97 -2.74 -7.76
CA VAL A 46 5.12 -1.53 -7.74
C VAL A 46 4.15 -1.49 -8.92
N GLN A 47 4.63 -1.85 -10.12
CA GLN A 47 3.81 -1.81 -11.32
C GLN A 47 2.63 -2.79 -11.24
N ALA A 48 2.89 -4.07 -10.98
CA ALA A 48 1.83 -5.09 -10.91
C ALA A 48 0.84 -4.81 -9.76
N ILE A 49 1.32 -4.28 -8.65
CA ILE A 49 0.46 -3.87 -7.52
C ILE A 49 -0.42 -2.68 -7.94
N SER A 50 0.17 -1.66 -8.57
CA SER A 50 -0.58 -0.45 -9.00
C SER A 50 -1.62 -0.75 -10.07
N GLU A 51 -1.34 -1.69 -10.98
CA GLU A 51 -2.30 -2.14 -12.01
C GLU A 51 -3.49 -2.92 -11.40
N LYS A 52 -3.29 -3.57 -10.24
CA LYS A 52 -4.33 -4.37 -9.58
C LYS A 52 -5.29 -3.54 -8.72
N LEU A 53 -4.79 -2.49 -8.06
CA LEU A 53 -5.52 -1.68 -7.09
C LEU A 53 -6.57 -0.79 -7.75
#